data_AF-A0A395NZ42-F1
#
_entry.id   AF-A0A395NZ42-F1
#
_cell.length_a   1.000
_cell.length_b   1.000
_cell.length_c   1.000
_cell.angle_alpha   90.00
_cell.angle_beta   90.00
_cell.angle_gamma   90.00
#
_symmetry.space_group_name_H-M   'P 1'
#
loop_
_entity.id
_entity.type
_entity.pdbx_description
1 polymer ?
#
loop_
_entity_poly.entity_id
_entity_poly.type
_entity_poly.pdbx_seq_one_letter_code
_entity_poly.pdbx_strand_id
1 'polypeptide(L)'
;MAGSKRKHSEFSQVPQRNALKHSILLTPLVMKPCLYCEKRDYKCLVSEEDSLRCSQCVHYQQSNCEAFGLSATQLRKMATKGADLDSELEKAEEAWLEAGARVKRLRVQKKEWSAKMKRAIERGIDNLEELERVEREEREAEAARRAETSMPNPASSVDAVDWDAFVLDSSLSQILGSGESPPVGSSSVQDAR
;
A
#
# COMPACT_ATOMS: atom_id res chain seq x y z
N MET A 1 9.08 38.91 -31.18
CA MET A 1 7.91 39.80 -31.23
C MET A 1 6.66 38.99 -31.59
N ALA A 2 5.84 38.59 -30.60
CA ALA A 2 4.60 37.85 -30.85
C ALA A 2 3.62 38.04 -29.68
N GLY A 3 3.01 39.23 -29.58
CA GLY A 3 2.23 39.63 -28.39
C GLY A 3 0.85 40.22 -28.64
N SER A 4 0.33 40.25 -29.88
CA SER A 4 -0.85 41.09 -30.20
C SER A 4 -2.10 40.34 -30.70
N LYS A 5 -2.08 39.00 -30.82
CA LYS A 5 -3.22 38.25 -31.41
C LYS A 5 -4.33 37.84 -30.43
N ARG A 6 -4.08 37.81 -29.11
CA ARG A 6 -5.05 37.26 -28.14
C ARG A 6 -6.27 38.15 -27.88
N LYS A 7 -6.11 39.49 -27.91
CA LYS A 7 -7.17 40.42 -27.50
C LYS A 7 -8.30 40.56 -28.54
N HIS A 8 -8.00 40.41 -29.84
CA HIS A 8 -9.02 40.53 -30.90
C HIS A 8 -9.92 39.29 -31.02
N SER A 9 -9.42 38.08 -30.73
CA SER A 9 -10.26 36.87 -30.76
C SER A 9 -11.20 36.75 -29.57
N GLU A 10 -10.84 37.35 -28.44
CA GLU A 10 -11.62 37.27 -27.20
C GLU A 10 -12.91 38.10 -27.29
N PHE A 11 -12.86 39.27 -27.93
CA PHE A 11 -14.02 40.13 -28.17
C PHE A 11 -15.03 39.52 -29.17
N SER A 12 -14.56 38.81 -30.20
CA SER A 12 -15.45 38.17 -31.19
C SER A 12 -16.14 36.91 -30.66
N GLN A 13 -15.62 36.31 -29.59
CA GLN A 13 -16.16 35.07 -29.01
C GLN A 13 -17.27 35.31 -27.97
N VAL A 14 -17.37 36.51 -27.39
CA VAL A 14 -18.40 36.85 -26.39
C VAL A 14 -19.83 36.71 -26.95
N PRO A 15 -20.16 37.23 -28.15
CA PRO A 15 -21.49 37.08 -28.75
C PRO A 15 -21.83 35.62 -29.03
N GLN A 16 -20.88 34.88 -29.60
CA GLN A 16 -21.05 33.46 -29.93
C GLN A 16 -21.30 32.60 -28.68
N ARG A 17 -20.56 32.87 -27.59
CA ARG A 17 -20.77 32.22 -26.29
C ARG A 17 -22.14 32.52 -25.71
N ASN A 18 -22.60 33.77 -25.79
CA ASN A 18 -23.91 34.16 -25.27
C ASN A 18 -25.04 33.53 -26.09
N ALA A 19 -24.87 33.43 -27.42
CA ALA A 19 -25.80 32.73 -28.30
C ALA A 19 -25.89 31.23 -27.94
N LEU A 20 -24.75 30.56 -27.75
CA LEU A 20 -24.71 29.16 -27.33
C LEU A 20 -25.32 28.94 -25.93
N LYS A 21 -25.06 29.85 -24.99
CA LYS A 21 -25.72 29.82 -23.67
C LYS A 21 -27.24 29.94 -23.83
N HIS A 22 -27.70 30.82 -24.70
CA HIS A 22 -29.13 30.99 -24.97
C HIS A 22 -29.75 29.76 -25.60
N SER A 23 -29.09 29.10 -26.56
CA SER A 23 -29.62 27.86 -27.16
C SER A 23 -29.79 26.76 -26.13
N ILE A 24 -28.79 26.55 -25.25
CA ILE A 24 -28.88 25.59 -24.14
C ILE A 24 -30.08 25.87 -23.21
N LEU A 25 -30.45 27.14 -23.02
CA LEU A 25 -31.56 27.54 -22.15
C LEU A 25 -32.94 27.40 -22.82
N LEU A 26 -33.03 27.15 -24.13
CA LEU A 26 -34.30 26.90 -24.82
C LEU A 26 -34.86 25.51 -24.47
N THR A 27 -33.99 24.52 -24.31
CA THR A 27 -34.34 23.12 -24.01
C THR A 27 -33.47 22.58 -22.86
N PRO A 28 -33.58 23.15 -21.64
CA PRO A 28 -32.65 22.82 -20.57
C PRO A 28 -32.97 21.48 -19.92
N LEU A 29 -31.98 20.58 -19.89
CA LEU A 29 -31.98 19.40 -19.06
C LEU A 29 -31.17 19.67 -17.79
N VAL A 30 -31.79 19.42 -16.64
CA VAL A 30 -31.15 19.56 -15.33
C VAL A 30 -30.34 18.29 -15.06
N MET A 31 -29.03 18.42 -14.98
CA MET A 31 -28.11 17.32 -14.68
C MET A 31 -27.56 17.46 -13.26
N LYS A 32 -26.95 16.37 -12.75
CA LYS A 32 -26.08 16.45 -11.57
C LYS A 32 -25.04 17.57 -11.79
N PRO A 33 -24.76 18.41 -10.78
CA PRO A 33 -23.78 19.46 -10.95
C PRO A 33 -22.40 18.89 -11.27
N CYS A 34 -21.75 19.46 -12.29
CA CYS A 34 -20.32 19.22 -12.51
C CYS A 34 -19.50 19.87 -11.38
N LEU A 35 -18.24 19.47 -11.20
CA LEU A 35 -17.34 20.00 -10.16
C LEU A 35 -17.31 21.54 -10.09
N TYR A 36 -17.38 22.22 -11.23
CA TYR A 36 -17.39 23.68 -11.27
C TYR A 36 -18.67 24.28 -10.70
N CYS A 37 -19.82 23.71 -11.08
CA CYS A 37 -21.14 24.15 -10.64
C CYS A 37 -21.40 23.77 -9.18
N GLU A 38 -20.95 22.59 -8.75
CA GLU A 38 -21.06 22.12 -7.36
C GLU A 38 -20.33 23.06 -6.39
N LYS A 39 -19.09 23.46 -6.72
CA LYS A 39 -18.30 24.40 -5.90
C LYS A 39 -18.90 25.79 -5.76
N ARG A 40 -19.81 26.19 -6.65
CA ARG A 40 -20.40 27.54 -6.71
C ARG A 40 -21.91 27.55 -6.51
N ASP A 41 -22.49 26.39 -6.17
CA ASP A 41 -23.92 26.19 -6.00
C ASP A 41 -24.74 26.66 -7.22
N TYR A 42 -24.25 26.35 -8.41
CA TYR A 42 -24.96 26.63 -9.66
C TYR A 42 -25.76 25.43 -10.15
N LYS A 43 -26.93 25.70 -10.73
CA LYS A 43 -27.70 24.71 -11.49
C LYS A 43 -26.96 24.36 -12.79
N CYS A 44 -26.68 23.07 -12.97
CA CYS A 44 -26.02 22.54 -14.15
C CYS A 44 -27.08 22.21 -15.22
N LEU A 45 -27.26 23.14 -16.15
CA LEU A 45 -28.22 23.01 -17.25
C LEU A 45 -27.46 22.68 -18.54
N VAL A 46 -27.81 21.61 -19.21
CA VAL A 46 -27.24 21.17 -20.49
C VAL A 46 -28.33 21.07 -21.56
N SER A 47 -27.91 21.06 -22.81
CA SER A 47 -28.74 20.67 -23.96
C SER A 47 -28.06 19.45 -24.59
N GLU A 48 -28.84 18.43 -24.94
CA GLU A 48 -28.31 17.21 -25.57
C GLU A 48 -27.74 17.48 -26.98
N GLU A 49 -28.27 18.49 -27.66
CA GLU A 49 -27.96 18.77 -29.07
C GLU A 49 -26.91 19.87 -29.24
N ASP A 50 -26.97 20.92 -28.41
CA ASP A 50 -26.18 22.13 -28.63
C ASP A 50 -24.76 22.05 -28.07
N SER A 51 -24.58 21.40 -26.91
CA SER A 51 -23.31 21.42 -26.20
C SER A 51 -23.13 20.30 -25.18
N LEU A 52 -21.96 19.66 -25.23
CA LEU A 52 -21.49 18.76 -24.17
C LEU A 52 -21.14 19.49 -22.85
N ARG A 53 -21.26 20.83 -22.80
CA ARG A 53 -20.96 21.65 -21.62
C ARG A 53 -22.24 22.31 -21.11
N CYS A 54 -22.34 22.43 -19.79
CA CYS A 54 -23.46 23.16 -19.19
C CYS A 54 -23.38 24.67 -19.46
N SER A 55 -24.53 25.34 -19.38
CA SER A 55 -24.70 26.77 -19.63
C SER A 55 -23.74 27.65 -18.82
N GLN A 56 -23.46 27.28 -17.57
CA GLN A 56 -22.52 28.00 -16.71
C GLN A 56 -21.08 27.77 -17.13
N CYS A 57 -20.69 26.52 -17.42
CA CYS A 57 -19.36 26.25 -17.94
C CYS A 57 -19.13 26.94 -19.28
N VAL A 58 -20.12 26.99 -20.18
CA VAL A 58 -20.07 27.78 -21.43
C VAL A 58 -19.86 29.26 -21.11
N HIS A 59 -20.68 29.83 -20.22
CA HIS A 59 -20.61 31.24 -19.83
C HIS A 59 -19.24 31.64 -19.26
N TYR A 60 -18.69 30.82 -18.36
CA TYR A 60 -17.39 31.05 -17.70
C TYR A 60 -16.19 30.43 -18.41
N GLN A 61 -16.35 30.00 -19.68
CA GLN A 61 -15.30 29.42 -20.52
C GLN A 61 -14.54 28.25 -19.87
N GLN A 62 -15.22 27.44 -19.06
CA GLN A 62 -14.62 26.25 -18.45
C GLN A 62 -14.50 25.12 -19.48
N SER A 63 -13.27 24.69 -19.75
CA SER A 63 -12.99 23.62 -20.73
C SER A 63 -13.44 22.25 -20.24
N ASN A 64 -13.39 22.02 -18.92
CA ASN A 64 -13.60 20.71 -18.31
C ASN A 64 -14.98 20.63 -17.64
N CYS A 65 -16.04 20.66 -18.45
CA CYS A 65 -17.39 20.43 -17.92
C CYS A 65 -17.68 18.94 -17.87
N GLU A 66 -17.80 18.39 -16.67
CA GLU A 66 -18.07 16.97 -16.44
C GLU A 66 -19.57 16.67 -16.30
N ALA A 67 -20.43 17.48 -16.91
CA ALA A 67 -21.88 17.32 -16.80
C ALA A 67 -22.35 15.95 -17.31
N PHE A 68 -21.71 15.42 -18.35
CA PHE A 68 -21.98 14.08 -18.91
C PHE A 68 -21.04 12.99 -18.37
N GLY A 69 -20.28 13.28 -17.30
CA GLY A 69 -19.30 12.37 -16.74
C GLY A 69 -18.07 12.17 -17.64
N LEU A 70 -17.32 11.09 -17.36
CA LEU A 70 -16.15 10.69 -18.14
C LEU A 70 -16.57 9.93 -19.40
N SER A 71 -15.95 10.25 -20.54
CA SER A 71 -16.18 9.51 -21.78
C SER A 71 -15.63 8.07 -21.68
N ALA A 72 -16.21 7.15 -22.45
CA ALA A 72 -15.74 5.76 -22.54
C ALA A 72 -14.25 5.67 -22.92
N THR A 73 -13.73 6.62 -23.69
CA THR A 73 -12.30 6.69 -24.06
C THR A 73 -11.44 7.14 -22.88
N GLN A 74 -11.90 8.07 -22.05
CA GLN A 74 -11.20 8.45 -20.82
C GLN A 74 -11.19 7.30 -19.81
N LEU A 75 -12.32 6.62 -19.62
CA LEU A 75 -12.42 5.47 -18.73
C LEU A 75 -11.48 4.33 -19.16
N ARG A 76 -11.43 4.02 -20.46
CA ARG A 76 -10.48 3.02 -20.99
C ARG A 76 -9.03 3.42 -20.74
N LYS A 77 -8.66 4.68 -20.96
CA LYS A 77 -7.30 5.17 -20.67
C LYS A 77 -6.95 5.03 -19.19
N MET A 78 -7.88 5.34 -18.29
CA MET A 78 -7.68 5.19 -16.85
C MET A 78 -7.54 3.71 -16.46
N ALA A 79 -8.37 2.82 -17.02
CA ALA A 79 -8.30 1.39 -16.78
C ALA A 79 -6.96 0.80 -17.26
N THR A 80 -6.52 1.14 -18.47
CA THR A 80 -5.20 0.72 -18.99
C THR A 80 -4.08 1.24 -18.08
N LYS A 81 -4.12 2.51 -17.70
CA LYS A 81 -3.08 3.06 -16.83
C LYS A 81 -3.09 2.43 -15.43
N GLY A 82 -4.26 2.08 -14.91
CA GLY A 82 -4.40 1.31 -13.67
C GLY A 82 -3.72 -0.05 -13.78
N ALA A 83 -4.05 -0.83 -14.81
CA ALA A 83 -3.45 -2.13 -15.05
C ALA A 83 -1.92 -2.06 -15.24
N ASP A 84 -1.43 -1.03 -15.93
CA ASP A 84 0.02 -0.81 -16.09
C ASP A 84 0.70 -0.56 -14.73
N LEU A 85 0.09 0.26 -13.87
CA LEU A 85 0.61 0.57 -12.54
C LEU A 85 0.55 -0.63 -11.61
N ASP A 86 -0.51 -1.43 -11.66
CA ASP A 86 -0.63 -2.65 -10.87
C ASP A 86 0.47 -3.66 -11.25
N SER A 87 0.75 -3.82 -12.54
CA SER A 87 1.85 -4.67 -13.00
C SER A 87 3.23 -4.14 -12.61
N GLU A 88 3.41 -2.82 -12.60
CA GLU A 88 4.67 -2.20 -12.17
C GLU A 88 4.87 -2.36 -10.65
N LEU A 89 3.79 -2.21 -9.88
CA LEU A 89 3.79 -2.41 -8.43
C LEU A 89 4.15 -3.85 -8.06
N GLU A 90 3.51 -4.84 -8.70
CA GLU A 90 3.78 -6.26 -8.47
C GLU A 90 5.26 -6.60 -8.69
N LYS A 91 5.86 -6.13 -9.79
CA LYS A 91 7.30 -6.32 -10.07
C LYS A 91 8.19 -5.64 -9.03
N ALA A 92 7.80 -4.45 -8.57
CA ALA A 92 8.55 -3.73 -7.55
C ALA A 92 8.49 -4.44 -6.19
N GLU A 93 7.33 -5.02 -5.84
CA GLU A 93 7.12 -5.81 -4.63
C GLU A 93 7.94 -7.11 -4.67
N GLU A 94 7.94 -7.84 -5.78
CA GLU A 94 8.78 -9.02 -5.97
C GLU A 94 10.27 -8.68 -5.79
N ALA A 95 10.75 -7.63 -6.47
CA ALA A 95 12.13 -7.18 -6.34
C ALA A 95 12.47 -6.75 -4.90
N TRP A 96 11.52 -6.12 -4.20
CA TRP A 96 11.69 -5.75 -2.80
C TRP A 96 11.78 -6.97 -1.88
N LEU A 97 10.96 -8.01 -2.11
CA LEU A 97 11.04 -9.27 -1.36
C LEU A 97 12.37 -9.98 -1.58
N GLU A 98 12.86 -10.05 -2.81
CA GLU A 98 14.17 -10.63 -3.13
C GLU A 98 15.32 -9.88 -2.45
N ALA A 99 15.29 -8.54 -2.53
CA ALA A 99 16.25 -7.68 -1.85
C ALA A 99 16.18 -7.85 -0.32
N GLY A 100 14.97 -7.92 0.25
CA GLY A 100 14.73 -8.19 1.66
C GLY A 100 15.31 -9.54 2.11
N ALA A 101 15.11 -10.60 1.33
CA ALA A 101 15.68 -11.91 1.58
C ALA A 101 17.22 -11.87 1.56
N ARG A 102 17.82 -11.15 0.61
CA ARG A 102 19.27 -10.93 0.54
C ARG A 102 19.78 -10.19 1.78
N VAL A 103 19.11 -9.11 2.18
CA VAL A 103 19.47 -8.36 3.39
C VAL A 103 19.39 -9.25 4.63
N LYS A 104 18.35 -10.09 4.76
CA LYS A 104 18.21 -11.03 5.88
C LYS A 104 19.39 -12.01 5.93
N ARG A 105 19.76 -12.62 4.79
CA ARG A 105 20.94 -13.51 4.71
C ARG A 105 22.23 -12.79 5.12
N LEU A 106 22.47 -11.59 4.60
CA LEU A 106 23.66 -10.80 4.94
C LEU A 106 23.70 -10.42 6.43
N ARG A 107 22.56 -10.14 7.06
CA ARG A 107 22.48 -9.88 8.51
C ARG A 107 22.87 -11.11 9.33
N VAL A 108 22.42 -12.30 8.93
CA VAL A 108 22.80 -13.56 9.59
C VAL A 108 24.30 -13.78 9.45
N GLN A 109 24.82 -13.74 8.22
CA GLN A 109 26.26 -13.90 7.96
C GLN A 109 27.10 -12.89 8.73
N LYS A 110 26.69 -11.60 8.77
CA LYS A 110 27.39 -10.58 9.55
C LYS A 110 27.45 -10.93 11.04
N LYS A 111 26.34 -11.41 11.62
CA LYS A 111 26.30 -11.81 13.03
C LYS A 111 27.20 -13.01 13.29
N GLU A 112 27.15 -14.02 12.43
CA GLU A 112 28.00 -15.22 12.53
C GLU A 112 29.49 -14.86 12.47
N TRP A 113 29.89 -14.07 11.47
CA TRP A 113 31.28 -13.61 11.33
C TRP A 113 31.72 -12.73 12.50
N SER A 114 30.84 -11.87 13.00
CA SER A 114 31.14 -11.05 14.19
C SER A 114 31.32 -11.92 15.43
N ALA A 115 30.54 -12.99 15.58
CA ALA A 115 30.68 -13.94 16.69
C ALA A 115 31.96 -14.76 16.57
N LYS A 116 32.29 -15.28 15.38
CA LYS A 116 33.56 -15.97 15.11
C LYS A 116 34.76 -15.08 15.43
N MET A 117 34.73 -13.83 14.99
CA MET A 117 35.80 -12.87 15.28
C MET A 117 35.97 -12.62 16.79
N LYS A 118 34.87 -12.46 17.55
CA LYS A 118 34.95 -12.32 19.01
C LYS A 118 35.59 -13.53 19.68
N ARG A 119 35.18 -14.75 19.30
CA ARG A 119 35.73 -16.00 19.85
C ARG A 119 37.21 -16.18 19.53
N ALA A 120 37.63 -15.83 18.31
CA ALA A 120 39.02 -15.85 17.90
C ALA A 120 39.87 -14.95 18.81
N ILE A 121 39.41 -13.71 19.03
CA ILE A 121 40.05 -12.74 19.92
C ILE A 121 40.10 -13.26 21.37
N GLU A 122 38.98 -13.77 21.90
CA GLU A 122 38.91 -14.32 23.27
C GLU A 122 39.89 -15.49 23.49
N ARG A 123 40.12 -16.30 22.46
CA ARG A 123 41.03 -17.45 22.51
C ARG A 123 42.47 -17.13 22.08
N GLY A 124 42.73 -15.91 21.59
CA GLY A 124 44.03 -15.53 21.04
C GLY A 124 44.41 -16.30 19.77
N ILE A 125 43.43 -16.83 19.03
CA ILE A 125 43.65 -17.59 17.79
C ILE A 125 43.62 -16.60 16.61
N ASP A 126 44.69 -16.57 15.82
CA ASP A 126 44.81 -15.71 14.64
C ASP A 126 44.46 -16.44 13.32
N ASN A 127 44.27 -17.76 13.37
CA ASN A 127 43.89 -18.60 12.23
C ASN A 127 42.44 -19.10 12.30
N LEU A 128 41.67 -18.88 11.22
CA LEU A 128 40.27 -19.32 11.11
C LEU A 128 40.12 -20.85 11.07
N GLU A 129 41.04 -21.57 10.44
CA GLU A 129 40.98 -23.04 10.35
C GLU A 129 41.15 -23.70 11.72
N GLU A 130 42.05 -23.13 12.54
CA GLU A 130 42.26 -23.57 13.91
C GLU A 130 41.03 -23.31 14.79
N LEU A 131 40.39 -22.15 14.63
CA LEU A 131 39.13 -21.85 15.32
C LEU A 131 38.01 -22.83 14.95
N GLU A 132 37.87 -23.17 13.66
CA GLU A 132 36.84 -24.12 13.21
C GLU A 132 37.11 -25.55 13.68
N ARG A 133 38.37 -25.96 13.79
CA ARG A 133 38.77 -27.24 14.39
C ARG A 133 38.34 -27.30 15.86
N VAL A 134 38.69 -26.27 16.64
CA VAL A 134 38.33 -26.19 18.07
C VAL A 134 36.81 -26.16 18.27
N GLU A 135 36.07 -25.40 17.46
CA GLU A 135 34.60 -25.35 17.55
C GLU A 135 33.91 -26.69 17.20
N ARG A 136 34.55 -27.53 16.39
CA ARG A 136 34.05 -28.87 16.07
C ARG A 136 34.25 -29.82 17.25
N GLU A 137 35.48 -29.83 17.80
CA GLU A 137 35.83 -30.64 18.97
C GLU A 137 34.95 -30.28 20.18
N GLU A 138 34.72 -28.98 20.43
CA GLU A 138 33.82 -28.51 21.50
C GLU A 138 32.37 -28.96 21.29
N ARG A 139 31.86 -28.90 20.05
CA ARG A 139 30.49 -29.35 19.72
C ARG A 139 30.31 -30.86 19.87
N GLU A 140 31.29 -31.65 19.45
CA GLU A 140 31.28 -33.10 19.59
C GLU A 140 31.35 -33.51 21.08
N ALA A 141 32.20 -32.84 21.87
CA ALA A 141 32.28 -33.04 23.30
C ALA A 141 31.00 -32.60 24.04
N GLU A 142 30.36 -31.51 23.64
CA GLU A 142 29.08 -31.08 24.20
C GLU A 142 27.94 -32.05 23.83
N ALA A 143 27.87 -32.50 22.58
CA ALA A 143 26.90 -33.50 22.15
C ALA A 143 27.07 -34.83 22.91
N ALA A 144 28.31 -35.28 23.12
CA ALA A 144 28.61 -36.46 23.92
C ALA A 144 28.15 -36.30 25.38
N ARG A 145 28.46 -35.15 26.02
CA ARG A 145 27.99 -34.84 27.38
C ARG A 145 26.47 -34.77 27.48
N ARG A 146 25.81 -34.21 26.47
CA ARG A 146 24.34 -34.09 26.42
C ARG A 146 23.67 -35.45 26.21
N ALA A 147 24.26 -36.33 25.41
CA ALA A 147 23.81 -37.71 25.25
C ALA A 147 24.00 -38.52 26.55
N GLU A 148 25.11 -38.31 27.25
CA GLU A 148 25.42 -38.97 28.53
C GLU A 148 24.50 -38.52 29.68
N THR A 149 24.07 -37.24 29.66
CA THR A 149 23.09 -36.70 30.63
C THR A 149 21.63 -36.94 30.23
N SER A 150 21.36 -37.39 29.01
CA SER A 150 20.05 -37.75 28.46
C SER A 150 19.76 -39.24 28.68
N MET A 151 19.70 -39.70 29.93
CA MET A 151 19.02 -40.97 30.21
C MET A 151 17.49 -40.78 30.10
N PRO A 152 16.76 -41.65 29.38
CA PRO A 152 15.32 -41.48 29.21
C PRO A 152 14.60 -41.71 30.53
N ASN A 153 13.96 -40.68 31.05
CA ASN A 153 12.95 -40.83 32.10
C ASN A 153 11.64 -41.26 31.42
N PRO A 154 11.12 -42.49 31.62
CA PRO A 154 10.02 -43.04 30.83
C PRO A 154 8.63 -42.43 31.15
N ALA A 155 8.57 -41.26 31.82
CA ALA A 155 7.32 -40.74 32.40
C ALA A 155 6.81 -39.42 31.78
N SER A 156 7.30 -38.97 30.63
CA SER A 156 6.79 -37.75 29.98
C SER A 156 6.59 -37.90 28.47
N SER A 157 5.62 -38.72 28.08
CA SER A 157 5.01 -38.65 26.75
C SER A 157 3.63 -38.01 26.87
N VAL A 158 3.59 -36.69 26.90
CA VAL A 158 2.41 -35.90 26.52
C VAL A 158 2.90 -34.79 25.60
N ASP A 159 2.23 -34.69 24.46
CA ASP A 159 2.61 -33.96 23.25
C ASP A 159 3.14 -32.55 23.51
N ALA A 160 4.44 -32.36 23.34
CA ALA A 160 5.01 -31.03 23.14
C ALA A 160 4.70 -30.59 21.70
N VAL A 161 3.52 -30.01 21.52
CA VAL A 161 3.23 -29.19 20.35
C VAL A 161 4.21 -28.01 20.38
N ASP A 162 5.16 -27.98 19.45
CA ASP A 162 6.13 -26.91 19.30
C ASP A 162 5.45 -25.66 18.70
N TRP A 163 5.03 -24.75 19.57
CA TRP A 163 4.42 -23.48 19.19
C TRP A 163 5.43 -22.49 18.57
N ASP A 164 6.75 -22.72 18.72
CA ASP A 164 7.77 -21.87 18.08
C ASP A 164 7.89 -22.14 16.57
N ALA A 165 7.48 -23.33 16.10
CA ALA A 165 7.35 -23.63 14.68
C ALA A 165 6.28 -22.77 13.98
N PHE A 166 5.26 -22.30 14.70
CA PHE A 166 4.19 -21.44 14.16
C PHE A 166 4.59 -19.96 14.03
N VAL A 167 5.64 -19.51 14.72
CA VAL A 167 6.10 -18.10 14.66
C VAL A 167 6.99 -17.84 13.45
N LEU A 168 7.54 -18.89 12.83
CA LEU A 168 8.43 -18.78 11.67
C LEU A 168 7.70 -18.78 10.31
N ASP A 169 6.40 -19.10 10.27
CA ASP A 169 5.58 -18.88 9.07
C ASP A 169 4.90 -17.51 9.13
N SER A 170 5.62 -16.50 8.65
CA SER A 170 5.11 -15.13 8.50
C SER A 170 3.98 -15.01 7.45
N SER A 171 3.55 -16.12 6.82
CA SER A 171 2.49 -16.15 5.81
C SER A 171 1.09 -16.43 6.36
N LEU A 172 0.94 -16.90 7.61
CA LEU A 172 -0.37 -17.25 8.18
C LEU A 172 -1.02 -16.13 9.00
N SER A 173 -0.25 -15.13 9.43
CA SER A 173 -0.75 -13.96 10.19
C SER A 173 -1.64 -13.02 9.36
N GLN A 174 -1.72 -13.21 8.03
CA GLN A 174 -2.57 -12.41 7.14
C GLN A 174 -3.95 -13.05 6.88
N ILE A 175 -4.20 -14.29 7.31
CA ILE A 175 -5.45 -15.02 7.00
C ILE A 175 -6.49 -14.92 8.12
N LEU A 176 -6.11 -14.62 9.37
CA LEU A 176 -7.05 -14.40 10.47
C LEU A 176 -7.19 -12.91 10.75
N GLY A 177 -8.07 -12.29 9.96
CA GLY A 177 -8.51 -10.91 10.14
C GLY A 177 -9.05 -10.64 11.55
N SER A 178 -8.67 -9.45 12.02
CA SER A 178 -9.28 -8.63 13.06
C SER A 178 -10.68 -9.04 13.53
N GLY A 179 -10.78 -9.44 14.79
CA GLY A 179 -12.04 -9.50 15.54
C GLY A 179 -12.00 -8.53 16.72
N GLU A 180 -12.35 -7.27 16.48
CA GLU A 180 -12.76 -6.32 17.53
C GLU A 180 -14.06 -6.80 18.19
N SER A 181 -14.15 -6.68 19.53
CA SER A 181 -15.39 -6.61 20.33
C SER A 181 -15.08 -6.38 21.83
N PRO A 182 -16.01 -5.83 22.65
CA PRO A 182 -16.00 -4.44 23.15
C PRO A 182 -15.72 -4.33 24.67
N PRO A 183 -15.68 -3.12 25.27
CA PRO A 183 -15.53 -2.99 26.72
C PRO A 183 -16.83 -3.41 27.42
N VAL A 184 -16.78 -4.49 28.19
CA VAL A 184 -17.89 -4.90 29.07
C VAL A 184 -17.76 -4.13 30.38
N GLY A 185 -18.59 -3.11 30.53
CA GLY A 185 -18.89 -2.53 31.83
C GLY A 185 -19.70 -3.51 32.66
N SER A 186 -19.36 -3.65 33.93
CA SER A 186 -20.24 -4.23 34.95
C SER A 186 -20.30 -3.28 36.14
N SER A 187 -21.42 -2.55 36.22
CA SER A 187 -21.94 -2.01 37.46
C SER A 187 -22.80 -3.08 38.14
N SER A 188 -22.54 -3.40 39.40
CA SER A 188 -23.54 -3.40 40.49
C SER A 188 -22.89 -3.89 41.80
N VAL A 189 -22.71 -3.02 42.80
CA VAL A 189 -23.59 -2.70 43.96
C VAL A 189 -23.79 -3.86 44.98
N GLN A 190 -23.59 -3.50 46.27
CA GLN A 190 -24.03 -4.13 47.54
C GLN A 190 -23.09 -5.22 48.11
N ASP A 191 -22.77 -5.31 49.40
CA ASP A 191 -22.99 -4.52 50.63
C ASP A 191 -22.15 -5.19 51.75
N ALA A 192 -22.10 -4.53 52.92
CA ALA A 192 -22.00 -5.11 54.25
C ALA A 192 -20.65 -5.13 55.01
N ARG A 193 -20.70 -4.30 56.08
CA ARG A 193 -19.98 -4.26 57.37
C ARG A 193 -18.66 -3.51 57.46
#